data_AF-A0A0R3TR59-F1
#
_entry.id   AF-A0A0R3TR59-F1
#
_cell.length_a   1.000
_cell.length_b   1.000
_cell.length_c   1.000
_cell.angle_alpha   90.00
_cell.angle_beta   90.00
_cell.angle_gamma   90.00
#
_symmetry.space_group_name_H-M   'P 1'
#
loop_
_entity.id
_entity.type
_entity.pdbx_description
1 polymer ?
#
loop_
_entity_poly.entity_id
_entity_poly.type
_entity_poly.pdbx_seq_one_letter_code
_entity_poly.pdbx_strand_id
1 'polypeptide(L)'
;MEHSDSEYIKRLLGKPLKDALTAIVLYQPLDPIYFLATYLKNWAVKFRDNCYPELAITEVNKIMAELIPFNIQLQAERAIRQEKFFLKSERMRVEDEEKQRQAEMKRQRVLTMTKSIEASNKLTERIWPVLLKDVTEKLAEREFVAWKKAERARKAMEEDKDSETSSHDLEEEVEEEEEPSDEI
;
A
#
# COMPACT_ATOMS: atom_id res chain seq x y z
N MET A 1 49.41 -57.15 -25.28
CA MET A 1 48.75 -56.65 -26.50
C MET A 1 48.73 -55.15 -26.40
N GLU A 2 49.66 -54.48 -27.08
CA GLU A 2 49.73 -53.02 -27.09
C GLU A 2 48.60 -52.47 -27.97
N HIS A 3 47.82 -51.54 -27.42
CA HIS A 3 46.67 -50.94 -28.09
C HIS A 3 47.14 -49.90 -29.13
N SER A 4 47.68 -50.35 -30.26
CA SER A 4 48.03 -49.51 -31.41
C SER A 4 46.87 -48.58 -31.81
N ASP A 5 45.65 -49.09 -31.73
CA ASP A 5 44.43 -48.37 -32.11
C ASP A 5 44.11 -47.23 -31.13
N SER A 6 44.47 -47.38 -29.85
CA SER A 6 44.28 -46.33 -28.83
C SER A 6 45.21 -45.13 -29.07
N GLU A 7 46.46 -45.37 -29.47
CA GLU A 7 47.39 -44.29 -29.80
C GLU A 7 46.98 -43.55 -31.07
N TYR A 8 46.57 -44.27 -32.10
CA TYR A 8 46.11 -43.68 -33.35
C TYR A 8 44.88 -42.78 -33.12
N ILE A 9 43.88 -43.29 -32.40
CA ILE A 9 42.68 -42.52 -32.03
C ILE A 9 43.04 -41.29 -31.19
N LYS A 10 43.95 -41.42 -30.21
CA LYS A 10 44.40 -40.29 -29.41
C LYS A 10 45.12 -39.22 -30.24
N ARG A 11 45.93 -39.61 -31.23
CA ARG A 11 46.61 -38.65 -32.11
C ARG A 11 45.63 -37.91 -33.03
N LEU A 12 44.64 -38.62 -33.55
CA LEU A 12 43.73 -38.09 -34.57
C LEU A 12 42.57 -37.29 -33.97
N LEU A 13 41.95 -37.80 -32.89
CA LEU A 13 40.79 -37.20 -32.24
C LEU A 13 41.13 -36.44 -30.95
N GLY A 14 42.33 -36.59 -30.40
CA GLY A 14 42.67 -35.98 -29.11
C GLY A 14 42.63 -34.45 -29.12
N LYS A 15 43.13 -33.83 -30.18
CA LYS A 15 43.13 -32.36 -30.33
C LYS A 15 41.73 -31.76 -30.54
N PRO A 16 40.92 -32.23 -31.51
CA PRO A 16 39.57 -31.70 -31.70
C PRO A 16 38.65 -31.96 -30.50
N LEU A 17 38.80 -33.10 -29.82
CA LEU A 17 38.02 -33.38 -28.61
C LEU A 17 38.37 -32.41 -27.47
N LYS A 18 39.67 -32.14 -27.27
CA LYS A 18 40.13 -31.17 -26.27
C LYS A 18 39.59 -29.76 -26.56
N ASP A 19 39.65 -29.33 -27.81
CA ASP A 19 39.17 -28.00 -28.22
C ASP A 19 37.64 -27.89 -28.07
N ALA A 20 36.91 -28.95 -28.44
CA ALA A 20 35.45 -29.02 -28.28
C ALA A 20 35.02 -28.96 -26.81
N LEU A 21 35.70 -29.72 -25.93
CA LEU A 21 35.43 -29.69 -24.50
C LEU A 21 35.75 -28.33 -23.88
N THR A 22 36.83 -27.69 -24.32
CA THR A 22 37.18 -26.33 -23.88
C THR A 22 36.11 -25.31 -24.33
N ALA A 23 35.61 -25.44 -25.56
CA ALA A 23 34.52 -24.62 -26.07
C ALA A 23 33.20 -24.82 -25.31
N ILE A 24 32.89 -26.05 -24.87
CA ILE A 24 31.71 -26.30 -24.02
C ILE A 24 31.83 -25.55 -22.68
N VAL A 25 33.01 -25.57 -22.06
CA VAL A 25 33.26 -24.85 -20.80
C VAL A 25 33.12 -23.34 -20.97
N LEU A 26 33.61 -22.79 -22.10
CA LEU A 26 33.59 -21.36 -22.38
C LEU A 26 32.21 -20.82 -22.79
N TYR A 27 31.52 -21.50 -23.71
CA TYR A 27 30.27 -21.02 -24.29
C TYR A 27 29.01 -21.51 -23.56
N GLN A 28 29.15 -22.51 -22.70
CA GLN A 28 28.05 -23.12 -21.91
C GLN A 28 26.77 -23.33 -22.74
N PRO A 29 26.83 -24.15 -23.81
CA PRO A 29 25.67 -24.42 -24.65
C PRO A 29 24.56 -25.12 -23.85
N LEU A 30 23.31 -24.86 -24.26
CA LEU A 30 22.11 -25.46 -23.62
C LEU A 30 22.14 -26.99 -23.64
N ASP A 31 22.65 -27.57 -24.74
CA ASP A 31 22.87 -29.01 -24.88
C ASP A 31 24.35 -29.27 -25.25
N PRO A 32 25.18 -29.65 -24.26
CA PRO A 32 26.61 -29.88 -24.47
C PRO A 32 26.90 -31.11 -25.32
N ILE A 33 26.02 -32.11 -25.33
CA ILE A 33 26.20 -33.34 -26.11
C ILE A 33 25.96 -33.05 -27.59
N TYR A 34 24.86 -32.35 -27.89
CA TYR A 34 24.55 -31.92 -29.25
C TYR A 34 25.62 -30.97 -29.81
N PHE A 35 26.12 -30.05 -28.98
CA PHE A 35 27.22 -29.16 -29.35
C PHE A 35 28.50 -29.94 -29.67
N LEU A 36 28.90 -30.89 -28.83
CA LEU A 36 30.09 -31.72 -29.04
C LEU A 36 30.00 -32.51 -30.36
N ALA A 37 28.86 -33.15 -30.61
CA ALA A 37 28.64 -33.94 -31.82
C ALA A 37 28.70 -33.07 -33.07
N THR A 38 28.07 -31.89 -33.03
CA THR A 38 28.08 -30.93 -34.14
C THR A 38 29.49 -30.38 -34.38
N TYR A 39 30.24 -30.10 -33.32
CA TYR A 39 31.61 -29.61 -33.40
C TYR A 39 32.53 -30.65 -34.06
N LEU A 40 32.48 -31.91 -33.63
CA LEU A 40 33.31 -32.98 -34.20
C LEU A 40 32.92 -33.30 -35.65
N LYS A 41 31.61 -33.27 -35.98
CA LYS A 41 31.12 -33.41 -37.36
C LYS A 41 31.70 -32.32 -38.25
N ASN A 42 31.62 -31.06 -37.82
CA ASN A 42 32.14 -29.93 -38.58
C ASN A 42 33.67 -29.95 -38.67
N TRP A 43 34.37 -30.41 -37.63
CA TRP A 43 35.80 -30.63 -37.69
C TRP A 43 36.17 -31.70 -38.72
N ALA A 44 35.44 -32.82 -38.78
CA ALA A 44 35.68 -33.88 -39.75
C ALA A 44 35.43 -33.41 -41.20
N VAL A 45 34.37 -32.61 -41.42
CA VAL A 45 34.09 -31.96 -42.71
C VAL A 45 35.21 -30.99 -43.07
N LYS A 46 35.60 -30.09 -42.16
CA LYS A 46 36.73 -29.18 -42.35
C LYS A 46 38.07 -29.89 -42.54
N PHE A 47 38.30 -31.05 -41.91
CA PHE A 47 39.52 -31.83 -42.11
C PHE A 47 39.55 -32.47 -43.50
N ARG A 48 38.40 -32.92 -44.01
CA ARG A 48 38.23 -33.36 -45.40
C ARG A 48 38.45 -32.21 -46.39
N ASP A 49 37.88 -31.05 -46.09
CA ASP A 49 37.87 -29.90 -47.00
C ASP A 49 39.14 -29.03 -46.87
N ASN A 50 39.91 -29.12 -45.78
CA ASN A 50 41.25 -28.51 -45.66
C ASN A 50 42.30 -29.20 -46.56
N CYS A 51 41.99 -30.36 -47.15
CA CYS A 51 42.73 -30.87 -48.30
C CYS A 51 42.51 -30.02 -49.58
N TYR A 52 41.49 -29.15 -49.58
CA TYR A 52 41.10 -28.24 -50.66
C TYR A 52 40.76 -26.83 -50.12
N PRO A 53 41.77 -25.96 -49.91
CA PRO A 53 41.64 -24.72 -49.13
C PRO A 53 40.57 -23.74 -49.61
N GLU A 54 40.22 -23.73 -50.90
CA GLU A 54 39.19 -22.84 -51.47
C GLU A 54 37.76 -23.22 -51.03
N LEU A 55 37.49 -24.51 -50.82
CA LEU A 55 36.19 -25.00 -50.33
C LEU A 55 36.02 -24.67 -48.84
N ALA A 56 37.10 -24.78 -48.05
CA ALA A 56 37.07 -24.44 -46.63
C ALA A 56 36.77 -22.94 -46.40
N ILE A 57 37.34 -22.05 -47.21
CA ILE A 57 37.10 -20.60 -47.12
C ILE A 57 35.66 -20.25 -47.47
N THR A 58 35.11 -20.87 -48.52
CA THR A 58 33.73 -20.61 -48.96
C THR A 58 32.69 -21.13 -47.97
N GLU A 59 32.89 -22.30 -47.37
CA GLU A 59 32.01 -22.81 -46.32
C GLU A 59 32.10 -22.00 -45.03
N VAL A 60 33.31 -21.60 -44.60
CA VAL A 60 33.48 -20.72 -43.43
C VAL A 60 32.78 -19.39 -43.65
N ASN A 61 32.89 -18.79 -44.84
CA ASN A 61 32.21 -17.53 -45.16
C ASN A 61 30.69 -17.67 -45.15
N LYS A 62 30.13 -18.80 -45.64
CA LYS A 62 28.69 -19.09 -45.53
C LYS A 62 28.25 -19.23 -44.08
N ILE A 63 28.96 -20.03 -43.30
CA ILE A 63 28.67 -20.26 -41.88
C ILE A 63 28.74 -18.95 -41.10
N MET A 64 29.73 -18.10 -41.36
CA MET A 64 29.86 -16.79 -40.72
C MET A 64 28.74 -15.83 -41.15
N ALA A 65 28.37 -15.81 -42.44
CA ALA A 65 27.27 -14.98 -42.94
C ALA A 65 25.90 -15.39 -42.38
N GLU A 66 25.68 -16.67 -42.08
CA GLU A 66 24.43 -17.17 -41.50
C GLU A 66 24.40 -17.06 -39.97
N LEU A 67 25.53 -17.34 -39.29
CA LEU A 67 25.60 -17.36 -37.82
C LEU A 67 25.77 -15.97 -37.18
N ILE A 68 26.45 -15.02 -37.84
CA ILE A 68 26.65 -13.67 -37.27
C ILE A 68 25.32 -12.94 -37.09
N PRO A 69 24.42 -12.87 -38.11
CA PRO A 69 23.12 -12.23 -37.95
C PRO A 69 22.24 -12.95 -36.92
N PHE A 70 22.25 -14.29 -36.91
CA PHE A 70 21.49 -15.08 -35.94
C PHE A 70 21.93 -14.82 -34.50
N ASN A 71 23.24 -14.73 -34.25
CA ASN A 71 23.77 -14.45 -32.92
C ASN A 71 23.43 -13.02 -32.46
N ILE A 72 23.49 -12.03 -33.37
CA ILE A 72 23.10 -10.64 -33.06
C ILE A 72 21.60 -10.55 -32.75
N GLN A 73 20.74 -11.22 -33.52
CA GLN A 73 19.31 -11.28 -33.26
C GLN A 73 19.00 -11.94 -31.91
N LEU A 74 19.65 -13.07 -31.62
CA LEU A 74 19.49 -13.77 -30.34
C LEU A 74 19.95 -12.89 -29.15
N GLN A 75 21.05 -12.15 -29.31
CA GLN A 75 21.55 -11.22 -28.29
C GLN A 75 20.58 -10.03 -28.10
N ALA A 76 20.05 -9.47 -29.18
CA ALA A 76 19.06 -8.40 -29.12
C ALA A 76 17.76 -8.86 -28.43
N GLU A 77 17.25 -10.05 -28.74
CA GLU A 77 16.08 -10.62 -28.06
C GLU A 77 16.33 -10.84 -26.57
N ARG A 78 17.52 -11.30 -26.19
CA ARG A 78 17.91 -11.43 -24.77
C ARG A 78 17.92 -10.08 -24.06
N ALA A 79 18.49 -9.05 -24.69
CA ALA A 79 18.51 -7.69 -24.14
C ALA A 79 17.08 -7.13 -23.95
N ILE A 80 16.24 -7.22 -24.99
CA ILE A 80 14.83 -6.79 -24.91
C ILE A 80 14.08 -7.53 -23.80
N ARG A 81 14.33 -8.82 -23.61
CA ARG A 81 13.70 -9.60 -22.55
C ARG A 81 14.16 -9.15 -21.16
N GLN A 82 15.45 -8.87 -20.98
CA GLN A 82 16.00 -8.34 -19.72
C GLN A 82 15.42 -6.96 -19.39
N GLU A 83 15.33 -6.06 -20.36
CA GLU A 83 14.69 -4.75 -20.18
C GLU A 83 13.22 -4.87 -19.75
N LYS A 84 12.46 -5.76 -20.38
CA LYS A 84 11.07 -6.03 -19.99
C LYS A 84 10.97 -6.55 -18.56
N PHE A 85 11.87 -7.44 -18.14
CA PHE A 85 11.91 -7.93 -16.75
C PHE A 85 12.25 -6.80 -15.76
N PHE A 86 13.23 -5.96 -16.09
CA PHE A 86 13.62 -4.83 -15.27
C PHE A 86 12.47 -3.82 -15.11
N LEU A 87 11.80 -3.45 -16.20
CA LEU A 87 10.64 -2.57 -16.16
C LEU A 87 9.50 -3.15 -15.33
N LYS A 88 9.28 -4.47 -15.41
CA LYS A 88 8.28 -5.16 -14.59
C LYS A 88 8.65 -5.11 -13.10
N SER A 89 9.92 -5.34 -12.75
CA SER A 89 10.36 -5.24 -11.35
C SER A 89 10.25 -3.82 -10.80
N GLU A 90 10.58 -2.80 -11.59
CA GLU A 90 10.44 -1.40 -11.16
C GLU A 90 8.97 -1.03 -10.93
N ARG A 91 8.05 -1.47 -11.81
CA ARG A 91 6.60 -1.29 -11.58
C ARG A 91 6.14 -1.93 -10.28
N MET A 92 6.57 -3.16 -10.00
CA MET A 92 6.25 -3.85 -8.75
C MET A 92 6.76 -3.07 -7.53
N ARG A 93 7.98 -2.51 -7.59
CA ARG A 93 8.54 -1.70 -6.50
C ARG A 93 7.71 -0.44 -6.25
N VAL A 94 7.33 0.28 -7.31
CA VAL A 94 6.50 1.48 -7.20
C VAL A 94 5.13 1.15 -6.61
N GLU A 95 4.49 0.06 -7.06
CA GLU A 95 3.21 -0.39 -6.50
C GLU A 95 3.31 -0.74 -5.01
N ASP A 96 4.40 -1.38 -4.58
CA ASP A 96 4.61 -1.74 -3.18
C ASP A 96 4.89 -0.50 -2.30
N GLU A 97 5.64 0.48 -2.81
CA GLU A 97 5.82 1.78 -2.15
C GLU A 97 4.52 2.57 -2.02
N GLU A 98 3.65 2.53 -3.04
CA GLU A 98 2.33 3.16 -2.99
C GLU A 98 1.41 2.49 -1.96
N LYS A 99 1.42 1.16 -1.88
CA LYS A 99 0.66 0.42 -0.85
C LYS A 99 1.14 0.78 0.56
N GLN A 100 2.45 0.94 0.75
CA GLN A 100 3.01 1.37 2.03
C GLN A 100 2.54 2.79 2.39
N ARG A 101 2.65 3.74 1.45
CA ARG A 101 2.15 5.12 1.64
C ARG A 101 0.65 5.16 1.97
N GLN A 102 -0.16 4.35 1.30
CA GLN A 102 -1.59 4.25 1.59
C GLN A 102 -1.86 3.66 2.98
N ALA A 103 -1.09 2.65 3.40
CA ALA A 103 -1.22 2.06 4.73
C ALA A 103 -0.84 3.05 5.83
N GLU A 104 0.21 3.86 5.63
CA GLU A 104 0.60 4.94 6.53
C GLU A 104 -0.49 6.01 6.63
N MET A 105 -1.03 6.47 5.50
CA MET A 105 -2.14 7.43 5.49
C MET A 105 -3.38 6.89 6.22
N LYS A 106 -3.71 5.60 6.07
CA LYS A 106 -4.80 4.96 6.82
C LYS A 106 -4.49 4.95 8.32
N ARG A 107 -3.27 4.60 8.73
CA ARG A 107 -2.84 4.65 10.14
C ARG A 107 -2.95 6.06 10.71
N GLN A 108 -2.49 7.07 9.98
CA GLN A 108 -2.61 8.46 10.41
C GLN A 108 -4.07 8.87 10.57
N ARG A 109 -4.95 8.54 9.62
CA ARG A 109 -6.40 8.82 9.72
C ARG A 109 -7.04 8.18 10.95
N VAL A 110 -6.70 6.92 11.23
CA VAL A 110 -7.18 6.23 12.44
C VAL A 110 -6.69 6.96 13.69
N LEU A 111 -5.41 7.30 13.76
CA LEU A 111 -4.84 8.04 14.90
C LEU A 111 -5.45 9.44 15.07
N THR A 112 -5.75 10.15 13.98
CA THR A 112 -6.41 11.46 14.06
C THR A 112 -7.84 11.32 14.55
N MET A 113 -8.56 10.27 14.11
CA MET A 113 -9.93 10.02 14.55
C MET A 113 -9.97 9.59 16.03
N THR A 114 -9.06 8.73 16.48
CA THR A 114 -9.01 8.36 17.90
C THR A 114 -8.67 9.57 18.77
N LYS A 115 -7.70 10.39 18.35
CA LYS A 115 -7.35 11.62 19.07
C LYS A 115 -8.47 12.66 19.08
N SER A 116 -9.23 12.80 17.99
CA SER A 116 -10.36 13.73 17.96
C SER A 116 -11.50 13.25 18.86
N ILE A 117 -11.78 11.94 18.90
CA ILE A 117 -12.74 11.34 19.84
C ILE A 117 -12.27 11.54 21.28
N GLU A 118 -11.01 11.28 21.59
CA GLU A 118 -10.44 11.52 22.93
C GLU A 118 -10.53 12.99 23.33
N ALA A 119 -10.25 13.92 22.41
CA ALA A 119 -10.36 15.35 22.66
C ALA A 119 -11.82 15.77 22.90
N SER A 120 -12.75 15.25 22.09
CA SER A 120 -14.18 15.48 22.26
C SER A 120 -14.66 14.96 23.63
N ASN A 121 -14.29 13.73 24.00
CA ASN A 121 -14.67 13.15 25.28
C ASN A 121 -14.12 13.97 26.45
N LYS A 122 -12.86 14.43 26.38
CA LYS A 122 -12.27 15.32 27.40
C LYS A 122 -12.98 16.67 27.49
N LEU A 123 -13.44 17.22 26.36
CA LEU A 123 -14.24 18.45 26.37
C LEU A 123 -15.60 18.20 27.01
N THR A 124 -16.28 17.11 26.65
CA THR A 124 -17.57 16.74 27.26
C THR A 124 -17.42 16.51 28.76
N GLU A 125 -16.39 15.81 29.22
CA GLU A 125 -16.09 15.62 30.64
C GLU A 125 -15.85 16.93 31.40
N ARG A 126 -15.27 17.95 30.75
CA ARG A 126 -15.05 19.27 31.34
C ARG A 126 -16.29 20.16 31.33
N ILE A 127 -17.09 20.08 30.27
CA ILE A 127 -18.28 20.93 30.06
C ILE A 127 -19.47 20.38 30.86
N TRP A 128 -19.61 19.06 30.96
CA TRP A 128 -20.75 18.42 31.61
C TRP A 128 -20.99 18.86 33.07
N PRO A 129 -19.96 18.98 33.94
CA PRO A 129 -20.15 19.48 35.29
C PRO A 129 -20.59 20.94 35.34
N VAL A 130 -20.17 21.77 34.37
CA VAL A 130 -20.57 23.18 34.29
C VAL A 130 -22.04 23.28 33.90
N LEU A 131 -22.44 22.58 32.84
CA LEU A 131 -23.84 22.53 32.40
C LEU A 131 -24.77 21.97 33.49
N LEU A 132 -24.34 20.94 34.22
CA LEU A 132 -25.11 20.41 35.35
C LEU A 132 -25.30 21.44 36.45
N LYS A 133 -24.24 22.20 36.82
CA LYS A 133 -24.34 23.28 37.81
C LYS A 133 -25.32 24.35 37.35
N ASP A 134 -25.20 24.83 36.13
CA ASP A 134 -26.09 25.84 35.56
C ASP A 134 -27.56 25.37 35.56
N VAL A 135 -27.82 24.10 35.23
CA VAL A 135 -29.17 23.53 35.27
C VAL A 135 -29.68 23.42 36.71
N THR A 136 -28.86 23.00 37.66
CA THR A 136 -29.26 22.93 39.07
C THR A 136 -29.55 24.30 39.67
N GLU A 137 -28.76 25.33 39.32
CA GLU A 137 -28.99 26.71 39.76
C GLU A 137 -30.31 27.24 39.19
N LYS A 138 -30.57 27.04 37.89
CA LYS A 138 -31.84 27.45 37.25
C LYS A 138 -33.06 26.69 37.80
N LEU A 139 -32.91 25.41 38.15
CA LEU A 139 -33.99 24.66 38.81
C LEU A 139 -34.25 25.19 40.21
N ALA A 140 -33.21 25.47 40.99
CA ALA A 140 -33.33 26.06 42.32
C ALA A 140 -33.98 27.45 42.29
N GLU A 141 -33.65 28.29 41.28
CA GLU A 141 -34.30 29.58 41.08
C GLU A 141 -35.81 29.44 40.80
N ARG A 142 -36.21 28.47 39.98
CA ARG A 142 -37.63 28.18 39.70
C ARG A 142 -38.37 27.71 40.93
N GLU A 143 -37.77 26.80 41.70
CA GLU A 143 -38.32 26.33 42.97
C GLU A 143 -38.45 27.49 43.99
N PHE A 144 -37.46 28.38 44.04
CA PHE A 144 -37.49 29.56 44.89
C PHE A 144 -38.60 30.54 44.49
N VAL A 145 -38.80 30.79 43.19
CA VAL A 145 -39.90 31.62 42.69
C VAL A 145 -41.26 30.99 43.01
N ALA A 146 -41.41 29.67 42.83
CA ALA A 146 -42.64 28.96 43.18
C ALA A 146 -42.94 29.03 44.67
N TRP A 147 -41.93 28.81 45.53
CA TRP A 147 -42.05 28.98 46.97
C TRP A 147 -42.43 30.41 47.34
N LYS A 148 -41.79 31.43 46.76
CA LYS A 148 -42.09 32.84 47.02
C LYS A 148 -43.52 33.21 46.63
N LYS A 149 -44.06 32.64 45.54
CA LYS A 149 -45.47 32.78 45.15
C LYS A 149 -46.40 32.11 46.17
N ALA A 150 -46.08 30.89 46.60
CA ALA A 150 -46.87 30.16 47.60
C ALA A 150 -46.85 30.88 48.98
N GLU A 151 -45.72 31.44 49.39
CA GLU A 151 -45.58 32.17 50.65
C GLU A 151 -46.35 33.50 50.64
N ARG A 152 -46.36 34.21 49.51
CA ARG A 152 -47.22 35.39 49.33
C ARG A 152 -48.70 35.02 49.40
N ALA A 153 -49.10 33.90 48.78
CA ALA A 153 -50.47 33.41 48.87
C ALA A 153 -50.85 33.00 50.30
N ARG A 154 -49.94 32.41 51.08
CA ARG A 154 -50.16 32.11 52.50
C ARG A 154 -50.31 33.37 53.34
N LYS A 155 -49.45 34.38 53.14
CA LYS A 155 -49.57 35.67 53.84
C LYS A 155 -50.86 36.40 53.48
N ALA A 156 -51.25 36.41 52.20
CA ALA A 156 -52.55 36.94 51.79
C ALA A 156 -53.71 36.21 52.48
N MET A 157 -53.66 34.86 52.58
CA MET A 157 -54.68 34.11 53.33
C MET A 157 -54.64 34.30 54.85
N GLU A 158 -53.49 34.63 55.44
CA GLU A 158 -53.39 34.99 56.87
C GLU A 158 -53.90 36.42 57.11
N GLU A 159 -53.56 37.37 56.24
CA GLU A 159 -54.12 38.73 56.24
C GLU A 159 -55.63 38.73 55.97
N ASP A 160 -56.13 37.83 55.10
CA ASP A 160 -57.56 37.64 54.84
C ASP A 160 -58.26 36.96 56.02
N LYS A 161 -57.60 36.09 56.79
CA LYS A 161 -58.18 35.52 58.02
C LYS A 161 -58.22 36.52 59.17
N ASP A 162 -57.21 37.38 59.25
CA ASP A 162 -57.18 38.49 60.19
C ASP A 162 -58.21 39.58 59.76
N SER A 163 -58.45 39.77 58.46
CA SER A 163 -59.49 40.67 57.94
C SER A 163 -60.91 40.07 57.96
N GLU A 164 -61.08 38.74 57.90
CA GLU A 164 -62.37 38.06 58.08
C GLU A 164 -62.85 38.05 59.54
N THR A 165 -61.99 38.41 60.51
CA THR A 165 -62.44 38.81 61.85
C THR A 165 -62.73 40.31 62.00
N SER A 166 -62.53 41.12 60.95
CA SER A 166 -62.71 42.58 60.99
C SER A 166 -63.61 43.18 59.91
N SER A 167 -63.99 42.49 58.84
CA SER A 167 -64.94 43.05 57.86
C SER A 167 -65.51 41.99 56.93
N HIS A 168 -66.74 41.58 57.25
CA HIS A 168 -67.76 41.37 56.24
C HIS A 168 -68.00 42.71 55.54
N ASP A 169 -67.49 42.88 54.32
CA ASP A 169 -68.17 43.58 53.20
C ASP A 169 -67.29 43.77 51.96
N LEU A 170 -67.87 43.39 50.82
CA LEU A 170 -67.70 43.90 49.44
C LEU A 170 -66.58 43.35 48.52
N GLU A 171 -66.99 42.34 47.74
CA GLU A 171 -67.07 42.29 46.26
C GLU A 171 -66.01 42.98 45.37
N GLU A 172 -65.45 42.12 44.49
CA GLU A 172 -65.11 42.27 43.06
C GLU A 172 -64.55 43.62 42.54
N GLU A 173 -63.34 43.60 41.96
CA GLU A 173 -63.19 43.68 40.49
C GLU A 173 -61.72 43.45 40.03
N VAL A 174 -61.62 43.18 38.73
CA VAL A 174 -60.56 42.55 37.92
C VAL A 174 -59.58 43.61 37.37
N GLU A 175 -58.52 43.12 36.70
CA GLU A 175 -57.57 43.79 35.78
C GLU A 175 -56.19 44.11 36.39
N GLU A 176 -55.05 43.91 35.73
CA GLU A 176 -54.70 43.29 34.44
C GLU A 176 -53.20 42.93 34.49
N GLU A 177 -52.77 42.12 33.52
CA GLU A 177 -51.39 41.67 33.31
C GLU A 177 -50.42 42.84 33.03
N GLU A 178 -49.23 42.82 33.64
CA GLU A 178 -48.05 43.48 33.07
C GLU A 178 -46.91 42.46 33.00
N GLU A 179 -46.71 41.89 31.81
CA GLU A 179 -45.39 41.50 31.34
C GLU A 179 -44.57 42.77 31.12
N PRO A 180 -43.34 42.87 31.65
CA PRO A 180 -42.30 43.60 30.96
C PRO A 180 -41.47 42.59 30.17
N SER A 181 -41.73 42.58 28.87
CA SER A 181 -40.71 42.31 27.87
C SER A 181 -39.55 43.28 28.05
N ASP A 182 -38.34 42.76 28.20
CA ASP A 182 -37.03 43.40 27.96
C ASP A 182 -35.99 42.26 28.12
N GLU A 183 -34.93 42.06 27.37
CA GLU A 183 -34.35 42.61 26.15
C GLU A 183 -33.12 41.69 25.87
N ILE A 184 -32.79 41.43 24.59
CA ILE A 184 -31.50 40.90 24.05
C ILE A 184 -31.27 39.38 24.05
#